data_AF-A0A1H9JV64-F1
#
_entry.id   AF-A0A1H9JV64-F1
#
_cell.length_a   1.000
_cell.length_b   1.000
_cell.length_c   1.000
_cell.angle_alpha   90.00
_cell.angle_beta   90.00
_cell.angle_gamma   90.00
#
_symmetry.space_group_name_H-M   'P 1'
#
loop_
_entity.id
_entity.type
_entity.pdbx_description
1 polymer ?
#
loop_
_entity_poly.entity_id
_entity_poly.type
_entity_poly.pdbx_seq_one_letter_code
_entity_poly.pdbx_strand_id
1 'polypeptide(L)' 'NYLEYKLRDRGKHFVKIDKFYPSSQICHCCGYKNEETKDLSIRKWRCPKCNKEHDRDINAAINIRNEGMRYLSN' A
#
# COMPACT_ATOMS: atom_id res chain seq x y z
N ASN A 1 -2.70 15.23 14.62
CA ASN A 1 -3.66 14.46 13.78
C ASN A 1 -4.49 13.57 14.69
N TYR A 2 -5.81 13.40 14.49
CA TYR A 2 -6.66 12.60 15.37
C TYR A 2 -6.21 11.13 15.49
N LEU A 3 -5.78 10.52 14.38
CA LEU A 3 -5.29 9.13 14.35
C LEU A 3 -4.01 8.95 15.16
N GLU A 4 -3.06 9.86 14.99
CA GLU A 4 -1.80 9.88 15.74
C GLU A 4 -2.02 9.98 17.25
N TYR A 5 -2.91 10.88 17.67
CA TYR A 5 -3.30 11.01 19.08
C TYR A 5 -3.90 9.70 19.62
N LYS A 6 -4.89 9.12 18.93
CA LYS A 6 -5.55 7.88 19.36
C LYS A 6 -4.63 6.66 19.36
N LEU A 7 -3.65 6.61 18.46
CA LEU A 7 -2.64 5.55 18.47
C LEU A 7 -1.69 5.71 19.65
N ARG A 8 -1.22 6.94 19.91
CA ARG A 8 -0.38 7.23 21.08
C ARG A 8 -1.07 6.90 22.40
N ASP A 9 -2.34 7.26 22.55
CA ASP A 9 -3.19 6.92 23.70
C ASP A 9 -3.26 5.40 23.97
N ARG A 10 -3.15 4.59 22.91
CA ARG A 10 -3.15 3.12 22.97
C ARG A 10 -1.76 2.49 22.98
N GLY A 11 -0.69 3.28 23.13
CA GLY A 11 0.70 2.80 23.08
C GLY A 11 1.10 2.22 21.70
N LYS A 12 0.54 2.73 20.61
CA LYS A 12 0.83 2.31 19.23
C LYS A 12 1.63 3.38 18.49
N HIS A 13 2.35 2.95 17.46
CA HIS A 13 3.10 3.84 16.56
C HIS A 13 2.22 4.38 15.44
N PHE A 14 2.44 5.64 15.09
CA PHE A 14 1.88 6.25 13.89
C PHE A 14 3.01 6.54 12.90
N VAL A 15 2.94 5.93 11.72
CA VAL A 15 3.95 6.06 10.68
C VAL A 15 3.31 6.73 9.47
N LYS A 16 3.87 7.86 9.04
CA LYS A 16 3.50 8.50 7.78
C LYS A 16 4.44 7.99 6.69
N ILE A 17 3.85 7.54 5.57
CA ILE A 17 4.60 7.21 4.36
C ILE A 17 4.48 8.35 3.34
N ASP A 18 5.32 8.32 2.30
CA ASP A 18 5.28 9.31 1.23
C ASP A 18 3.90 9.36 0.53
N LYS A 19 3.41 10.59 0.27
CA LYS A 19 2.08 10.81 -0.32
C LYS A 19 1.96 10.25 -1.74
N PHE A 20 3.06 10.21 -2.49
CA PHE A 20 3.13 9.76 -3.87
C PHE A 20 3.61 8.31 -4.01
N TYR A 21 3.76 7.58 -2.89
CA TYR A 21 4.06 6.16 -2.92
C TYR A 21 2.98 5.40 -3.73
N PRO A 22 3.34 4.68 -4.80
CA PRO A 22 2.39 4.13 -5.76
C PRO A 22 1.76 2.82 -5.27
N SER A 23 1.13 2.84 -4.09
CA SER A 23 0.62 1.68 -3.37
C SER A 23 -0.42 0.87 -4.15
N SER A 24 -1.29 1.52 -4.92
CA SER A 24 -2.30 0.83 -5.74
C SER A 24 -1.74 0.21 -7.02
N GLN A 25 -0.59 0.71 -7.50
CA GLN A 25 0.03 0.31 -8.77
C GLN A 25 1.06 -0.81 -8.58
N ILE A 26 1.73 -0.88 -7.43
CA ILE A 26 2.74 -1.92 -7.17
C ILE A 26 2.06 -3.26 -6.86
N CYS A 27 2.47 -4.34 -7.51
CA CYS A 27 2.13 -5.70 -7.10
C CYS A 27 2.81 -6.02 -5.76
N HIS A 28 2.03 -6.21 -4.70
CA HIS A 28 2.61 -6.52 -3.38
C HIS A 28 3.37 -7.87 -3.34
N CYS A 29 3.19 -8.75 -4.34
CA CYS A 29 3.87 -10.04 -4.41
C CYS A 29 5.25 -9.97 -5.08
N CYS A 30 5.43 -9.12 -6.10
CA CYS A 30 6.65 -9.13 -6.92
C CYS A 30 7.23 -7.75 -7.25
N GLY A 31 6.60 -6.66 -6.82
CA GLY A 31 7.09 -5.31 -7.04
C GLY A 31 6.78 -4.71 -8.43
N TYR A 32 6.16 -5.45 -9.35
CA TYR A 32 5.78 -4.89 -10.66
C TYR A 32 4.83 -3.71 -10.49
N LYS A 33 5.14 -2.57 -11.11
CA LYS A 33 4.29 -1.38 -11.10
C LYS A 33 3.40 -1.36 -12.34
N ASN A 34 2.09 -1.54 -12.15
CA ASN A 34 1.09 -1.38 -13.20
C ASN A 34 0.58 0.06 -13.23
N GLU A 35 0.93 0.84 -14.26
CA GLU A 35 0.47 2.22 -14.38
C GLU A 35 -1.01 2.35 -14.78
N GLU A 36 -1.59 1.31 -15.38
CA GLU A 36 -2.99 1.31 -15.82
C GLU A 36 -3.94 1.50 -14.64
N THR A 37 -3.58 1.02 -13.45
CA THR A 37 -4.42 1.14 -12.24
C THR A 37 -4.50 2.58 -11.70
N LYS A 38 -3.86 3.56 -12.37
CA LYS A 38 -4.17 4.98 -12.19
C LYS A 38 -5.61 5.28 -12.63
N ASP A 39 -6.14 4.55 -13.62
CA ASP A 39 -7.57 4.54 -13.89
C ASP A 39 -8.31 3.89 -12.71
N LEU A 40 -9.16 4.69 -12.06
CA LEU A 40 -9.89 4.28 -10.87
C LEU A 40 -10.99 3.26 -11.19
N SER A 41 -11.36 3.10 -12.46
CA SER A 41 -12.30 2.07 -12.92
C SER A 41 -11.73 0.65 -12.79
N ILE A 42 -10.39 0.51 -12.81
CA ILE A 42 -9.71 -0.77 -12.68
C ILE A 42 -9.70 -1.20 -11.21
N ARG A 43 -10.75 -1.93 -10.82
CA ARG A 43 -10.92 -2.46 -9.45
C ARG A 43 -10.16 -3.75 -9.21
N LYS A 44 -9.97 -4.55 -10.26
CA LYS A 44 -9.24 -5.81 -10.25
C LYS A 44 -8.26 -5.86 -11.41
N TRP A 45 -7.09 -6.43 -11.19
CA TRP A 45 -6.09 -6.63 -12.24
C TRP A 45 -5.25 -7.87 -11.96
N ARG A 46 -4.70 -8.45 -13.02
CA ARG A 46 -3.75 -9.57 -12.92
C ARG A 46 -2.34 -9.04 -13.17
N CYS A 47 -1.42 -9.35 -12.27
CA CYS A 47 -0.04 -8.94 -12.44
C CYS A 47 0.60 -9.68 -13.63
N PRO A 48 1.14 -8.97 -14.65
CA PRO A 48 1.73 -9.62 -15.82
C PRO A 48 3.08 -10.30 -15.52
N LYS A 49 3.70 -10.04 -14.35
CA LYS A 49 4.97 -10.66 -13.96
C LYS A 49 4.82 -11.92 -13.12
N CYS A 50 3.87 -11.94 -12.17
CA CYS A 50 3.71 -13.07 -11.25
C CYS A 50 2.32 -13.74 -11.34
N ASN A 51 1.47 -13.29 -12.26
CA ASN A 51 0.12 -13.81 -12.52
C ASN A 51 -0.86 -13.75 -11.34
N LYS A 52 -0.49 -13.11 -10.22
CA LYS A 52 -1.37 -12.89 -9.07
C LYS A 52 -2.52 -11.96 -9.46
N GLU A 53 -3.73 -12.31 -9.05
CA GLU A 53 -4.89 -11.43 -9.11
C GLU A 53 -4.92 -10.51 -7.90
N HIS A 54 -5.24 -9.24 -8.16
CA HIS A 54 -5.32 -8.20 -7.16
C HIS A 54 -6.70 -7.55 -7.18
N ASP A 55 -7.31 -7.41 -6.00
CA ASP A 55 -8.19 -6.28 -5.74
C ASP A 55 -7.32 -5.06 -5.44
N ARG A 56 -7.63 -3.93 -6.08
CA ARG A 56 -6.80 -2.73 -6.04
C ARG A 56 -6.65 -2.17 -4.61
N ASP A 57 -7.72 -2.16 -3.83
CA ASP A 57 -7.71 -1.53 -2.51
C ASP A 57 -7.03 -2.46 -1.48
N ILE A 58 -7.24 -3.78 -1.59
CA ILE A 58 -6.50 -4.77 -0.77
C ILE A 58 -5.01 -4.70 -1.07
N ASN A 59 -4.64 -4.66 -2.35
CA ASN A 59 -3.24 -4.55 -2.76
C ASN A 59 -2.59 -3.25 -2.24
N ALA A 60 -3.29 -2.12 -2.35
CA ALA A 60 -2.84 -0.84 -1.80
C ALA A 60 -2.63 -0.91 -0.28
N ALA A 61 -3.57 -1.48 0.47
CA ALA A 61 -3.47 -1.62 1.91
C ALA A 61 -2.23 -2.45 2.34
N ILE A 62 -1.96 -3.56 1.63
CA ILE A 62 -0.77 -4.38 1.89
C ILE A 62 0.51 -3.58 1.60
N ASN A 63 0.58 -2.87 0.49
CA ASN A 63 1.75 -2.06 0.15
C ASN A 63 1.98 -0.90 1.13
N ILE A 64 0.93 -0.22 1.58
CA ILE A 64 1.02 0.85 2.59
C ILE A 64 1.56 0.29 3.91
N ARG A 65 1.04 -0.87 4.34
CA ARG A 65 1.55 -1.55 5.54
C ARG A 65 3.03 -1.88 5.38
N ASN A 66 3.43 -2.52 4.28
CA ASN A 66 4.81 -2.94 4.05
C ASN A 66 5.77 -1.76 4.02
N GLU A 67 5.39 -0.66 3.35
CA GLU A 67 6.19 0.57 3.33
C GLU A 67 6.29 1.23 4.71
N GLY A 68 5.19 1.24 5.47
CA GLY A 68 5.21 1.70 6.86
C GLY A 68 6.14 0.87 7.75
N MET A 69 6.16 -0.46 7.58
CA MET A 69 7.07 -1.33 8.31
C MET A 69 8.54 -1.07 7.96
N ARG A 70 8.84 -0.71 6.69
CA ARG A 70 10.21 -0.36 6.25
C ARG A 70 10.78 0.85 7.00
N TYR A 71 9.94 1.81 7.39
CA TYR A 71 10.36 2.94 8.24
C TYR A 71 10.55 2.58 9.71
N LEU A 72 9.98 1.48 10.19
CA LEU A 72 10.13 1.00 11.58
C LEU A 72 11.30 0.03 11.76
N SER A 73 11.76 -0.59 10.67
CA SER A 73 12.88 -1.54 10.67
C SER A 73 14.26 -0.89 10.52
N ASN A 74 14.32 0.44 10.48
CA ASN A 74 15.54 1.26 10.48
C ASN A 74 15.59 2.11 11.75
#